data_AF-A0A7X7ARS2-F1
#
_entry.id   AF-A0A7X7ARS2-F1
#
_cell.length_a   1.000
_cell.length_b   1.000
_cell.length_c   1.000
_cell.angle_alpha   90.00
_cell.angle_beta   90.00
_cell.angle_gamma   90.00
#
_symmetry.space_group_name_H-M   'P 1'
#
loop_
_entity.id
_entity.type
_entity.pdbx_description
1 polymer ?
#
loop_
_entity_poly.entity_id
_entity_poly.type
_entity_poly.pdbx_seq_one_letter_code
_entity_poly.pdbx_strand_id
1 'polypeptide(L)'
;NEPNDARIFAVMFDNAPGARPQAGLSNAKIVYEIRVESVATRFMAIFEHTENVSVGGVRSARPYFVATVAEYGAIYAHHGADASVLALIPEYGVENVSGMLYDGSTYQRQSHKVAPHNSYTSLDALDERADQLGYSNTNYFNGFTFYEDTQAIGGTPATTVSLTYGNVYGATYHYDETLKTYARTNYNVEHIDETTGEVIQATNIIIHLSDYHTAANGVHKEFNLVGQGQAILISHGEQVNLNWSKASITSPTIYTREDGQEFKLNPGQTWIQWIETNGSFQVS
;
A
#
# COMPACT_ATOMS: atom_id res chain seq x y z
N ASN A 1 -18.52 -10.76 13.39
CA ASN A 1 -17.46 -10.98 12.39
C ASN A 1 -17.80 -12.26 11.66
N GLU A 2 -18.40 -12.14 10.48
CA GLU A 2 -18.54 -13.30 9.59
C GLU A 2 -17.22 -13.43 8.81
N PRO A 3 -16.71 -14.66 8.59
CA PRO A 3 -15.52 -14.87 7.77
C PRO A 3 -15.75 -14.33 6.34
N ASN A 4 -14.73 -13.70 5.77
CA ASN A 4 -14.70 -13.43 4.33
C ASN A 4 -14.16 -14.68 3.63
N ASP A 5 -14.89 -15.17 2.63
CA ASP A 5 -14.52 -16.37 1.86
C ASP A 5 -13.41 -16.09 0.83
N ALA A 6 -13.05 -14.82 0.60
CA ALA A 6 -11.97 -14.45 -0.31
C ALA A 6 -10.65 -14.18 0.43
N ARG A 7 -9.56 -14.80 -0.04
CA ARG A 7 -8.21 -14.50 0.44
C ARG A 7 -7.84 -13.05 0.13
N ILE A 8 -7.05 -12.48 1.03
CA ILE A 8 -6.44 -11.17 0.86
C ILE A 8 -4.97 -11.37 0.50
N PHE A 9 -4.51 -10.69 -0.55
CA PHE A 9 -3.11 -10.68 -0.95
C PHE A 9 -2.50 -9.30 -0.70
N ALA A 10 -1.30 -9.29 -0.14
CA ALA A 10 -0.48 -8.09 -0.05
C ALA A 10 0.70 -8.24 -1.01
N VAL A 11 0.74 -7.41 -2.07
CA VAL A 11 1.76 -7.53 -3.13
C VAL A 11 2.71 -6.35 -3.06
N MET A 12 4.01 -6.63 -3.01
CA MET A 12 5.07 -5.62 -3.08
C MET A 12 5.29 -5.15 -4.52
N PHE A 13 5.43 -3.84 -4.72
CA PHE A 13 5.77 -3.24 -6.01
C PHE A 13 7.01 -2.37 -5.92
N ASP A 14 7.80 -2.43 -6.99
CA ASP A 14 8.90 -1.52 -7.22
C ASP A 14 8.34 -0.17 -7.68
N ASN A 15 8.91 0.93 -7.18
CA ASN A 15 8.60 2.26 -7.63
C ASN A 15 9.82 2.97 -8.26
N ALA A 16 10.89 2.24 -8.59
CA ALA A 16 11.96 2.78 -9.42
C ALA A 16 11.45 3.19 -10.81
N PRO A 17 12.05 4.19 -11.48
CA PRO A 17 11.62 4.63 -12.82
C PRO A 17 11.53 3.49 -13.85
N GLY A 18 12.47 2.54 -13.82
CA GLY A 18 12.47 1.38 -14.74
C GLY A 18 11.36 0.35 -14.49
N ALA A 19 10.63 0.46 -13.37
CA ALA A 19 9.49 -0.40 -13.05
C ALA A 19 8.13 0.22 -13.40
N ARG A 20 8.09 1.52 -13.68
CA ARG A 20 6.85 2.26 -13.99
C ARG A 20 6.50 2.12 -15.48
N PRO A 21 5.21 2.06 -15.85
CA PRO A 21 4.03 1.92 -14.99
C PRO A 21 3.97 0.52 -14.32
N GLN A 22 3.41 0.41 -13.12
CA GLN A 22 3.16 -0.91 -12.49
C GLN A 22 1.90 -1.54 -13.06
N ALA A 23 1.81 -2.87 -13.00
CA ALA A 23 0.63 -3.61 -13.46
C ALA A 23 -0.32 -3.90 -12.29
N GLY A 24 -1.61 -3.57 -12.46
CA GLY A 24 -2.71 -4.04 -11.61
C GLY A 24 -2.97 -3.22 -10.36
N LEU A 25 -2.27 -2.11 -10.12
CA LEU A 25 -2.52 -1.22 -8.98
C LEU A 25 -3.94 -0.66 -8.96
N SER A 26 -4.59 -0.44 -10.11
CA SER A 26 -5.99 0.02 -10.18
C SER A 26 -6.98 -0.95 -9.52
N ASN A 27 -6.63 -2.24 -9.41
CA ASN A 27 -7.48 -3.26 -8.80
C ASN A 27 -7.30 -3.35 -7.28
N ALA A 28 -6.32 -2.65 -6.70
CA ALA A 28 -6.05 -2.70 -5.27
C ALA A 28 -7.16 -1.99 -4.47
N LYS A 29 -7.48 -2.51 -3.29
CA LYS A 29 -8.36 -1.83 -2.33
C LYS A 29 -7.60 -0.75 -1.56
N ILE A 30 -6.37 -1.09 -1.13
CA ILE A 30 -5.52 -0.21 -0.34
C ILE A 30 -4.11 -0.25 -0.94
N VAL A 31 -3.47 0.91 -1.09
CA VAL A 31 -2.08 1.00 -1.53
C VAL A 31 -1.28 1.80 -0.52
N TYR A 32 -0.27 1.18 0.06
CA TYR A 32 0.71 1.83 0.91
C TYR A 32 1.88 2.32 0.07
N GLU A 33 2.30 3.56 0.26
CA GLU A 33 3.58 4.07 -0.22
C GLU A 33 4.46 4.43 0.98
N ILE A 34 5.64 3.81 1.04
CA ILE A 34 6.59 4.00 2.14
C ILE A 34 7.98 4.20 1.55
N ARG A 35 8.74 5.13 2.14
CA ARG A 35 10.16 5.35 1.84
C ARG A 35 11.01 4.17 2.31
N VAL A 36 11.88 3.65 1.45
CA VAL A 36 12.65 2.42 1.72
C VAL A 36 14.16 2.62 1.89
N GLU A 37 14.82 3.15 0.87
CA GLU A 37 16.28 3.24 0.76
C GLU A 37 16.63 4.62 0.22
N SER A 38 17.51 5.34 0.90
CA SER A 38 17.83 6.73 0.54
C SER A 38 16.56 7.55 0.35
N VAL A 39 16.19 7.93 -0.88
CA VAL A 39 14.99 8.71 -1.23
C VAL A 39 13.91 7.89 -1.94
N ALA A 40 14.17 6.64 -2.29
CA ALA A 40 13.22 5.82 -3.03
C ALA A 40 12.04 5.37 -2.16
N THR A 41 10.87 5.28 -2.77
CA THR A 41 9.68 4.63 -2.18
C THR A 41 9.45 3.25 -2.79
N ARG A 42 8.61 2.44 -2.16
CA ARG A 42 7.98 1.24 -2.72
C ARG A 42 6.50 1.27 -2.40
N PHE A 43 5.75 0.47 -3.15
CA PHE A 43 4.36 0.22 -2.82
C PHE A 43 4.17 -1.16 -2.22
N MET A 44 3.17 -1.28 -1.37
CA MET A 44 2.52 -2.53 -1.04
C MET A 44 1.03 -2.34 -1.25
N ALA A 45 0.42 -3.16 -2.08
CA ALA A 45 -1.01 -3.05 -2.35
C ALA A 45 -1.76 -4.28 -1.83
N ILE A 46 -2.91 -4.03 -1.23
CA ILE A 46 -3.83 -5.02 -0.68
C ILE A 46 -4.93 -5.29 -1.69
N PHE A 47 -5.12 -6.56 -2.00
CA PHE A 47 -6.12 -7.06 -2.93
C PHE A 47 -7.00 -8.07 -2.22
N GLU A 48 -8.29 -8.05 -2.52
CA GLU A 48 -9.13 -9.25 -2.40
C GLU A 48 -8.93 -10.08 -3.67
N HIS A 49 -9.00 -11.41 -3.58
CA HIS A 49 -8.90 -12.25 -4.76
C HIS A 49 -9.95 -11.85 -5.80
N THR A 50 -9.49 -11.62 -7.03
CA THR A 50 -10.32 -11.38 -8.20
C THR A 50 -9.64 -12.05 -9.38
N GLU A 51 -10.40 -12.82 -10.15
CA GLU A 51 -9.87 -13.55 -11.29
C GLU A 51 -9.27 -12.62 -12.36
N ASN A 52 -8.25 -13.12 -13.08
CA ASN A 52 -7.63 -12.45 -14.22
C ASN A 52 -6.92 -11.11 -13.92
N VAL A 53 -6.60 -10.82 -12.66
CA VAL A 53 -5.80 -9.64 -12.29
C VAL A 53 -4.31 -9.97 -12.32
N SER A 54 -3.61 -9.44 -13.31
CA SER A 54 -2.14 -9.48 -13.40
C SER A 54 -1.52 -8.37 -12.54
N VAL A 55 -0.51 -8.69 -11.75
CA VAL A 55 0.20 -7.76 -10.87
C VAL A 55 1.70 -7.85 -11.09
N GLY A 56 2.37 -6.71 -11.18
CA GLY A 56 3.74 -6.73 -11.68
C GLY A 56 4.60 -5.50 -11.46
N GLY A 57 5.89 -5.70 -11.69
CA GLY A 57 6.93 -4.91 -11.04
C GLY A 57 7.14 -5.37 -9.60
N VAL A 58 6.97 -6.67 -9.31
CA VAL A 58 7.07 -7.21 -7.95
C VAL A 58 8.48 -7.03 -7.40
N ARG A 59 8.58 -6.48 -6.19
CA ARG A 59 9.86 -6.19 -5.53
C ARG A 59 9.92 -6.85 -4.15
N SER A 60 11.06 -6.65 -3.52
CA SER A 60 11.45 -7.22 -2.25
C SER A 60 10.72 -6.64 -1.06
N ALA A 61 10.53 -7.50 -0.06
CA ALA A 61 9.97 -7.14 1.23
C ALA A 61 10.87 -6.21 2.05
N ARG A 62 10.27 -5.44 2.96
CA ARG A 62 10.98 -4.65 4.00
C ARG A 62 10.27 -4.82 5.36
N PRO A 63 10.96 -4.61 6.50
CA PRO A 63 10.43 -4.89 7.83
C PRO A 63 9.06 -4.28 8.12
N TYR A 64 8.88 -2.98 7.83
CA TYR A 64 7.61 -2.28 8.03
C TYR A 64 6.48 -2.86 7.20
N PHE A 65 6.74 -3.25 5.94
CA PHE A 65 5.71 -3.90 5.13
C PHE A 65 5.31 -5.26 5.71
N VAL A 66 6.25 -6.07 6.21
CA VAL A 66 5.90 -7.35 6.88
C VAL A 66 4.95 -7.09 8.06
N ALA A 67 5.25 -6.09 8.89
CA ALA A 67 4.37 -5.70 9.98
C ALA A 67 3.02 -5.18 9.51
N THR A 68 2.97 -4.41 8.42
CA THR A 68 1.71 -3.95 7.82
C THR A 68 0.89 -5.11 7.29
N VAL A 69 1.48 -6.10 6.62
CA VAL A 69 0.76 -7.29 6.13
C VAL A 69 0.09 -8.06 7.26
N ALA A 70 0.76 -8.18 8.40
CA ALA A 70 0.22 -8.87 9.58
C ALA A 70 -1.09 -8.25 10.08
N GLU A 71 -1.33 -6.95 9.84
CA GLU A 71 -2.57 -6.28 10.21
C GLU A 71 -3.79 -6.80 9.43
N TYR A 72 -3.55 -7.36 8.23
CA TYR A 72 -4.60 -7.76 7.29
C TYR A 72 -4.85 -9.27 7.27
N GLY A 73 -4.02 -10.07 7.94
CA GLY A 73 -4.01 -11.53 7.74
C GLY A 73 -3.84 -11.91 6.27
N ALA A 74 -3.13 -11.08 5.50
CA ALA A 74 -2.99 -11.25 4.06
C ALA A 74 -1.80 -12.16 3.72
N ILE A 75 -1.90 -12.87 2.60
CA ILE A 75 -0.79 -13.64 2.05
C ILE A 75 0.17 -12.69 1.34
N TYR A 76 1.43 -12.73 1.75
CA TYR A 76 2.44 -11.79 1.30
C TYR A 76 3.15 -12.23 0.02
N ALA A 77 2.98 -11.48 -1.05
CA ALA A 77 3.66 -11.68 -2.33
C ALA A 77 4.82 -10.69 -2.48
N HIS A 78 6.04 -11.21 -2.57
CA HIS A 78 7.26 -10.41 -2.69
C HIS A 78 8.34 -11.15 -3.49
N HIS A 79 9.30 -10.41 -4.04
CA HIS A 79 10.44 -10.99 -4.75
C HIS A 79 11.75 -10.60 -4.07
N GLY A 80 12.14 -11.42 -3.09
CA GLY A 80 13.39 -11.29 -2.33
C GLY A 80 13.25 -10.42 -1.10
N ALA A 81 14.23 -10.51 -0.21
CA ALA A 81 14.42 -9.62 0.94
C ALA A 81 15.79 -9.94 1.55
N ASP A 82 16.25 -9.11 2.50
CA ASP A 82 17.42 -9.49 3.31
C ASP A 82 17.04 -10.62 4.27
N ALA A 83 18.02 -11.43 4.69
CA ALA A 83 17.78 -12.59 5.55
C ALA A 83 17.07 -12.23 6.87
N SER A 84 17.41 -11.07 7.46
CA SER A 84 16.74 -10.57 8.65
C SER A 84 15.27 -10.24 8.40
N VAL A 85 14.91 -9.73 7.22
CA VAL A 85 13.52 -9.45 6.83
C VAL A 85 12.74 -10.74 6.59
N LEU A 86 13.38 -11.74 5.96
CA LEU A 86 12.76 -13.05 5.75
C LEU A 86 12.42 -13.75 7.07
N ALA A 87 13.23 -13.55 8.12
CA ALA A 87 12.97 -14.10 9.45
C ALA A 87 11.72 -13.48 10.11
N LEU A 88 11.41 -12.21 9.83
CA LEU A 88 10.23 -11.52 10.38
C LEU A 88 8.90 -12.08 9.87
N ILE A 89 8.88 -12.67 8.68
CA ILE A 89 7.66 -13.17 8.04
C ILE A 89 6.99 -14.25 8.92
N PRO A 90 7.65 -15.38 9.23
CA PRO A 90 7.08 -16.36 10.15
C PRO A 90 6.99 -15.85 11.60
N GLU A 91 7.90 -14.96 12.03
CA GLU A 91 7.86 -14.37 13.38
C GLU A 91 6.56 -13.60 13.64
N TYR A 92 6.08 -12.86 12.64
CA TYR A 92 4.84 -12.09 12.72
C TYR A 92 3.60 -12.89 12.29
N GLY A 93 3.76 -14.20 12.04
CA GLY A 93 2.66 -15.08 11.63
C GLY A 93 2.14 -14.79 10.22
N VAL A 94 2.98 -14.24 9.34
CA VAL A 94 2.60 -13.89 7.96
C VAL A 94 2.88 -15.07 7.04
N GLU A 95 1.85 -15.54 6.34
CA GLU A 95 1.99 -16.48 5.22
C GLU A 95 2.54 -15.74 3.99
N ASN A 96 3.39 -16.39 3.19
CA ASN A 96 3.96 -15.74 2.01
C ASN A 96 4.09 -16.66 0.80
N VAL A 97 4.17 -16.01 -0.36
CA VAL A 97 4.51 -16.62 -1.64
C VAL A 97 5.73 -15.85 -2.17
N SER A 98 6.91 -16.46 -2.05
CA SER A 98 8.17 -15.79 -2.39
C SER A 98 8.56 -16.00 -3.85
N GLY A 99 8.74 -14.92 -4.59
CA GLY A 99 9.25 -14.93 -5.95
C GLY A 99 10.65 -15.54 -6.08
N MET A 100 11.46 -15.52 -5.02
CA MET A 100 12.76 -16.21 -5.04
C MET A 100 12.64 -17.73 -5.06
N LEU A 101 11.53 -18.29 -4.55
CA LEU A 101 11.28 -19.73 -4.52
C LEU A 101 10.49 -20.20 -5.74
N TYR A 102 9.67 -19.33 -6.31
CA TYR A 102 8.70 -19.67 -7.35
C TYR A 102 8.87 -18.88 -8.66
N ASP A 103 10.08 -18.35 -8.92
CA ASP A 103 10.43 -17.73 -10.21
C ASP A 103 10.33 -18.76 -11.34
N GLY A 104 9.73 -18.36 -12.46
CA GLY A 104 9.41 -19.25 -13.59
C GLY A 104 8.17 -20.14 -13.38
N SER A 105 7.52 -20.10 -12.23
CA SER A 105 6.25 -20.79 -11.99
C SER A 105 5.14 -19.80 -11.59
N THR A 106 4.95 -19.54 -10.30
CA THR A 106 3.98 -18.54 -9.80
C THR A 106 4.38 -17.12 -10.21
N TYR A 107 5.67 -16.86 -10.34
CA TYR A 107 6.18 -15.60 -10.89
C TYR A 107 6.76 -15.82 -12.27
N GLN A 108 6.55 -14.85 -13.15
CA GLN A 108 7.04 -14.85 -14.53
C GLN A 108 7.82 -13.57 -14.81
N ARG A 109 8.77 -13.68 -15.76
CA ARG A 109 9.60 -12.55 -16.20
C ARG A 109 9.04 -11.97 -17.48
N GLN A 110 8.64 -10.70 -17.44
CA GLN A 110 8.19 -9.98 -18.63
C GLN A 110 9.38 -9.43 -19.41
N SER A 111 9.40 -9.63 -20.73
CA SER A 111 10.54 -9.26 -21.58
C SER A 111 10.61 -7.75 -21.89
N HIS A 112 9.50 -7.03 -21.75
CA HIS A 112 9.41 -5.61 -22.06
C HIS A 112 10.02 -4.71 -20.96
N LYS A 113 10.35 -5.26 -19.78
CA LYS A 113 11.11 -4.59 -18.72
C LYS A 113 12.40 -5.35 -18.42
N VAL A 114 13.42 -4.61 -17.99
CA VAL A 114 14.72 -5.18 -17.62
C VAL A 114 14.71 -5.60 -16.16
N ALA A 115 15.32 -6.75 -15.85
CA ALA A 115 15.53 -7.18 -14.47
C ALA A 115 16.30 -6.11 -13.67
N PRO A 116 15.96 -5.86 -12.39
CA PRO A 116 15.02 -6.62 -11.56
C PRO A 116 13.56 -6.16 -11.65
N HIS A 117 13.22 -5.22 -12.52
CA HIS A 117 11.89 -4.56 -12.57
C HIS A 117 10.81 -5.36 -13.30
N ASN A 118 11.10 -6.59 -13.68
CA ASN A 118 10.32 -7.36 -14.64
C ASN A 118 9.67 -8.63 -14.07
N SER A 119 9.55 -8.74 -12.74
CA SER A 119 8.84 -9.84 -12.08
C SER A 119 7.35 -9.54 -11.99
N TYR A 120 6.53 -10.48 -12.46
CA TYR A 120 5.07 -10.39 -12.51
C TYR A 120 4.45 -11.69 -11.98
N THR A 121 3.21 -11.62 -11.52
CA THR A 121 2.37 -12.74 -11.13
C THR A 121 0.89 -12.36 -11.38
N SER A 122 -0.05 -13.17 -10.94
CA SER A 122 -1.48 -12.84 -10.93
C SER A 122 -2.11 -13.25 -9.61
N LEU A 123 -3.26 -12.67 -9.25
CA LEU A 123 -3.97 -13.07 -8.04
C LEU A 123 -4.36 -14.57 -8.10
N ASP A 124 -4.71 -15.10 -9.27
CA ASP A 124 -4.99 -16.53 -9.46
C ASP A 124 -3.76 -17.41 -9.22
N ALA A 125 -2.58 -17.01 -9.71
CA ALA A 125 -1.36 -17.77 -9.51
C ALA A 125 -0.89 -17.74 -8.04
N LEU A 126 -1.17 -16.65 -7.33
CA LEU A 126 -0.91 -16.53 -5.90
C LEU A 126 -1.89 -17.41 -5.09
N ASP A 127 -3.16 -17.43 -5.47
CA ASP A 127 -4.21 -18.25 -4.85
C ASP A 127 -3.94 -19.74 -5.03
N GLU A 128 -3.66 -20.17 -6.26
CA GLU A 128 -3.29 -21.57 -6.56
C GLU A 128 -2.04 -21.99 -5.76
N ARG A 129 -1.05 -21.10 -5.64
CA ARG A 129 0.15 -21.38 -4.85
C ARG A 129 -0.16 -21.47 -3.36
N ALA A 130 -1.03 -20.62 -2.85
CA ALA A 130 -1.46 -20.65 -1.46
C ALA A 130 -2.16 -21.97 -1.12
N ASP A 131 -3.00 -22.50 -2.02
CA ASP A 131 -3.60 -23.83 -1.89
C ASP A 131 -2.55 -24.93 -1.82
N GLN A 132 -1.56 -24.91 -2.72
CA GLN A 132 -0.46 -25.88 -2.72
C GLN A 132 0.37 -25.84 -1.43
N LEU A 133 0.43 -24.68 -0.77
CA LEU A 133 1.13 -24.50 0.51
C LEU A 133 0.25 -24.82 1.72
N GLY A 134 -1.04 -25.09 1.52
CA GLY A 134 -1.99 -25.41 2.59
C GLY A 134 -2.40 -24.20 3.43
N TYR A 135 -2.32 -22.99 2.87
CA TYR A 135 -2.74 -21.75 3.54
C TYR A 135 -4.26 -21.65 3.65
N SER A 136 -4.74 -20.98 4.69
CA SER A 136 -6.17 -20.84 4.96
C SER A 136 -6.89 -20.04 3.86
N ASN A 137 -8.15 -20.40 3.58
CA ASN A 137 -9.06 -19.60 2.76
C ASN A 137 -9.82 -18.55 3.58
N THR A 138 -9.82 -18.69 4.90
CA THR A 138 -10.59 -17.84 5.80
C THR A 138 -9.74 -16.66 6.28
N ASN A 139 -10.24 -15.45 6.07
CA ASN A 139 -9.68 -14.24 6.68
C ASN A 139 -10.67 -13.64 7.70
N TYR A 140 -10.14 -13.21 8.84
CA TYR A 140 -10.88 -12.58 9.95
C TYR A 140 -10.62 -11.08 10.08
N PHE A 141 -10.02 -10.47 9.05
CA PHE A 141 -9.73 -9.04 9.01
C PHE A 141 -11.02 -8.22 9.03
N ASN A 142 -11.16 -7.41 10.08
CA ASN A 142 -12.17 -6.36 10.13
C ASN A 142 -11.60 -5.15 9.38
N GLY A 143 -11.96 -5.03 8.11
CA GLY A 143 -11.53 -3.93 7.26
C GLY A 143 -12.01 -2.56 7.71
N PHE A 144 -11.62 -1.53 6.96
CA PHE A 144 -12.12 -0.18 7.18
C PHE A 144 -13.64 -0.14 7.03
N THR A 145 -14.26 0.77 7.77
CA THR A 145 -15.67 1.11 7.62
C THR A 145 -15.83 2.14 6.50
N PHE A 146 -16.86 1.94 5.68
CA PHE A 146 -17.14 2.81 4.55
C PHE A 146 -18.51 3.47 4.70
N TYR A 147 -18.65 4.65 4.11
CA TYR A 147 -19.96 5.21 3.81
C TYR A 147 -20.66 4.37 2.73
N GLU A 148 -22.00 4.37 2.73
CA GLU A 148 -22.79 3.69 1.69
C GLU A 148 -22.57 4.35 0.33
N ASP A 149 -22.61 5.69 0.30
CA ASP A 149 -22.38 6.51 -0.88
C ASP A 149 -21.26 7.53 -0.63
N THR A 150 -20.56 7.89 -1.72
CA THR A 150 -19.55 8.95 -1.72
C THR A 150 -20.14 10.28 -1.28
N GLN A 151 -19.63 10.83 -0.17
CA GLN A 151 -20.12 12.05 0.45
C GLN A 151 -18.99 12.92 1.04
N ALA A 152 -19.32 14.18 1.34
CA ALA A 152 -18.42 15.08 2.05
C ALA A 152 -18.07 14.52 3.42
N ILE A 153 -16.83 14.73 3.87
CA ILE A 153 -16.34 14.22 5.16
C ILE A 153 -16.42 15.27 6.27
N GLY A 154 -16.89 16.49 5.96
CA GLY A 154 -17.06 17.59 6.91
C GLY A 154 -15.72 18.23 7.26
N GLY A 155 -14.87 18.41 6.26
CA GLY A 155 -13.51 18.94 6.42
C GLY A 155 -13.29 20.35 5.85
N THR A 156 -12.03 20.73 5.71
CA THR A 156 -11.62 21.91 4.95
C THR A 156 -11.25 21.52 3.51
N PRO A 157 -11.33 22.43 2.51
CA PRO A 157 -10.94 22.12 1.13
C PRO A 157 -9.53 21.51 1.02
N ALA A 158 -9.41 20.50 0.14
CA ALA A 158 -8.19 19.77 -0.18
C ALA A 158 -8.29 19.21 -1.60
N THR A 159 -8.00 20.07 -2.58
CA THR A 159 -8.10 19.76 -4.02
C THR A 159 -6.79 19.27 -4.60
N THR A 160 -5.66 19.60 -3.98
CA THR A 160 -4.33 19.10 -4.35
C THR A 160 -3.57 18.64 -3.12
N VAL A 161 -3.00 17.44 -3.20
CA VAL A 161 -2.07 16.89 -2.20
C VAL A 161 -0.73 16.67 -2.87
N SER A 162 0.33 17.29 -2.36
CA SER A 162 1.70 17.13 -2.87
C SER A 162 2.59 16.56 -1.78
N LEU A 163 3.32 15.50 -2.09
CA LEU A 163 4.16 14.74 -1.17
C LEU A 163 5.56 14.64 -1.76
N THR A 164 6.57 14.95 -0.95
CA THR A 164 7.97 14.94 -1.40
C THR A 164 8.81 13.99 -0.55
N TYR A 165 9.38 12.98 -1.20
CA TYR A 165 10.23 11.95 -0.60
C TYR A 165 11.71 12.24 -0.95
N GLY A 166 12.26 13.32 -0.38
CA GLY A 166 13.57 13.82 -0.80
C GLY A 166 13.51 14.53 -2.17
N ASN A 167 14.59 14.53 -2.96
CA ASN A 167 14.67 15.44 -4.12
C ASN A 167 14.12 14.87 -5.44
N VAL A 168 13.90 13.55 -5.54
CA VAL A 168 13.63 12.85 -6.81
C VAL A 168 12.45 11.87 -6.76
N TYR A 169 11.83 11.69 -5.59
CA TYR A 169 10.59 10.93 -5.43
C TYR A 169 9.53 11.84 -4.84
N GLY A 170 8.29 11.66 -5.31
CA GLY A 170 7.16 12.45 -4.88
C GLY A 170 5.89 11.96 -5.56
N ALA A 171 4.76 12.32 -4.96
CA ALA A 171 3.45 12.04 -5.50
C ALA A 171 2.59 13.30 -5.40
N THR A 172 1.85 13.58 -6.46
CA THR A 172 0.83 14.63 -6.43
C THR A 172 -0.51 14.02 -6.80
N TYR A 173 -1.53 14.42 -6.07
CA TYR A 173 -2.91 14.00 -6.23
C TYR A 173 -3.74 15.24 -6.56
N HIS A 174 -4.47 15.20 -7.67
CA HIS A 174 -5.35 16.29 -8.07
C HIS A 174 -6.80 15.82 -8.08
N TYR A 175 -7.64 16.50 -7.32
CA TYR A 175 -9.05 16.19 -7.20
C TYR A 175 -9.80 16.49 -8.50
N ASP A 176 -10.59 15.53 -8.95
CA ASP A 176 -11.54 15.68 -10.04
C ASP A 176 -12.96 15.74 -9.45
N GLU A 177 -13.61 16.89 -9.57
CA GLU A 177 -14.97 17.09 -9.02
C GLU A 177 -16.04 16.21 -9.69
N THR A 178 -15.81 15.81 -10.95
CA THR A 178 -16.76 14.98 -11.71
C THR A 178 -16.66 13.52 -11.27
N LEU A 179 -15.43 13.01 -11.17
CA LEU A 179 -15.16 11.63 -10.75
C LEU A 179 -15.21 11.45 -9.22
N LYS A 180 -15.09 12.55 -8.47
CA LYS A 180 -14.95 12.58 -7.00
C LYS A 180 -13.76 11.75 -6.50
N THR A 181 -12.69 11.72 -7.30
CA THR A 181 -11.44 11.00 -7.02
C THR A 181 -10.25 11.91 -7.23
N TYR A 182 -9.06 11.45 -6.86
CA TYR A 182 -7.81 12.13 -7.06
C TYR A 182 -6.94 11.40 -8.08
N ALA A 183 -6.64 12.06 -9.20
CA ALA A 183 -5.70 11.55 -10.18
C ALA A 183 -4.27 11.65 -9.63
N ARG A 184 -3.55 10.52 -9.64
CA ARG A 184 -2.18 10.43 -9.10
C ARG A 184 -1.14 10.68 -10.19
N THR A 185 -0.13 11.47 -9.85
CA THR A 185 1.12 11.57 -10.60
C THR A 185 2.28 11.05 -9.76
N ASN A 186 3.29 10.51 -10.43
CA ASN A 186 4.54 10.06 -9.84
C ASN A 186 5.65 11.00 -10.29
N TYR A 187 6.00 11.95 -9.41
CA TYR A 187 6.95 13.02 -9.71
C TYR A 187 6.63 13.78 -11.02
N ASN A 188 5.43 14.38 -11.07
CA ASN A 188 4.91 15.18 -12.21
C ASN A 188 4.64 14.42 -13.51
N VAL A 189 4.75 13.08 -13.51
CA VAL A 189 4.34 12.22 -14.62
C VAL A 189 3.07 11.49 -14.22
N GLU A 190 2.08 11.42 -15.10
CA GLU A 190 0.86 10.64 -14.85
C GLU A 190 1.21 9.21 -14.41
N HIS A 191 0.60 8.77 -13.30
CA HIS A 191 0.79 7.42 -12.84
C HIS A 191 -0.23 6.53 -13.53
N ILE A 192 0.21 5.89 -14.62
CA ILE A 192 -0.61 4.96 -15.39
C ILE A 192 -0.53 3.55 -14.80
N ASP A 193 -1.62 2.79 -14.82
CA ASP A 193 -1.61 1.33 -14.65
C ASP A 193 -1.29 0.65 -15.98
N GLU A 194 -0.27 -0.21 -15.99
CA GLU A 194 0.17 -0.92 -17.20
C GLU A 194 -0.92 -1.80 -17.83
N THR A 195 -1.82 -2.36 -17.01
CA THR A 195 -2.84 -3.32 -17.46
C THR A 195 -4.05 -2.65 -18.08
N THR A 196 -4.42 -1.45 -17.61
CA THR A 196 -5.59 -0.73 -18.11
C THR A 196 -5.23 0.41 -19.06
N GLY A 197 -4.01 0.95 -18.96
CA GLY A 197 -3.60 2.16 -19.68
C GLY A 197 -4.23 3.44 -19.13
N GLU A 198 -4.90 3.38 -17.97
CA GLU A 198 -5.58 4.51 -17.35
C GLU A 198 -4.76 5.12 -16.21
N VAL A 199 -5.02 6.40 -15.92
CA VAL A 199 -4.44 7.09 -14.77
C VAL A 199 -4.99 6.50 -13.48
N ILE A 200 -4.11 6.22 -12.53
CA ILE A 200 -4.46 5.78 -11.17
C ILE A 200 -5.30 6.86 -10.49
N GLN A 201 -6.45 6.44 -9.97
CA GLN A 201 -7.39 7.26 -9.21
C GLN A 201 -7.44 6.80 -7.75
N ALA A 202 -7.33 7.74 -6.81
CA ALA A 202 -7.54 7.50 -5.39
C ALA A 202 -8.86 8.12 -4.93
N THR A 203 -9.72 7.35 -4.27
CA THR A 203 -10.93 7.91 -3.63
C THR A 203 -10.59 8.54 -2.29
N ASN A 204 -9.74 7.86 -1.52
CA ASN A 204 -9.27 8.32 -0.22
C ASN A 204 -7.75 8.37 -0.20
N ILE A 205 -7.19 9.35 0.49
CA ILE A 205 -5.76 9.43 0.79
C ILE A 205 -5.63 9.60 2.30
N ILE A 206 -4.82 8.76 2.93
CA ILE A 206 -4.42 8.93 4.33
C ILE A 206 -2.95 9.29 4.34
N ILE A 207 -2.62 10.48 4.83
CA ILE A 207 -1.24 10.84 5.17
C ILE A 207 -1.00 10.34 6.59
N HIS A 208 -0.23 9.27 6.73
CA HIS A 208 0.11 8.67 8.02
C HIS A 208 1.47 9.22 8.48
N LEU A 209 1.51 9.93 9.60
CA LEU A 209 2.74 10.53 10.14
C LEU A 209 3.34 9.66 11.23
N SER A 210 4.56 9.20 11.03
CA SER A 210 5.33 8.50 12.06
C SER A 210 6.79 8.87 11.99
N ASP A 211 7.45 8.88 13.13
CA ASP A 211 8.90 9.00 13.18
C ASP A 211 9.58 7.76 12.59
N TYR A 212 10.72 7.98 11.95
CA TYR A 212 11.67 6.93 11.59
C TYR A 212 13.07 7.32 12.06
N HIS A 213 13.94 6.32 12.17
CA HIS A 213 15.38 6.54 12.25
C HIS A 213 16.10 5.80 11.12
N THR A 214 17.33 6.22 10.85
CA THR A 214 18.17 5.49 9.88
C THR A 214 18.82 4.33 10.61
N ALA A 215 18.69 3.13 10.04
CA ALA A 215 19.31 1.92 10.56
C ALA A 215 20.83 2.09 10.71
N ALA A 216 21.46 1.24 11.54
CA ALA A 216 22.91 1.30 11.79
C ALA A 216 23.78 1.19 10.51
N ASN A 217 23.24 0.60 9.43
CA ASN A 217 23.91 0.51 8.12
C ASN A 217 23.90 1.83 7.32
N GLY A 218 23.23 2.89 7.79
CA GLY A 218 23.18 4.21 7.17
C GLY A 218 22.30 4.31 5.91
N VAL A 219 21.69 3.22 5.46
CA VAL A 219 20.96 3.14 4.18
C VAL A 219 19.46 2.90 4.39
N HIS A 220 19.12 1.97 5.26
CA HIS A 220 17.75 1.55 5.51
C HIS A 220 17.04 2.45 6.53
N LYS A 221 15.73 2.58 6.40
CA LYS A 221 14.87 3.29 7.35
C LYS A 221 14.16 2.31 8.28
N GLU A 222 14.11 2.65 9.55
CA GLU A 222 13.41 1.91 10.61
C GLU A 222 12.30 2.83 11.16
N PHE A 223 11.06 2.48 10.88
CA PHE A 223 9.88 3.22 11.35
C PHE A 223 9.47 2.72 12.73
N ASN A 224 8.93 3.63 13.54
CA ASN A 224 8.23 3.22 14.77
C ASN A 224 6.90 2.57 14.38
N LEU A 225 6.89 1.24 14.31
CA LEU A 225 5.74 0.48 13.81
C LEU A 225 4.58 0.39 14.81
N VAL A 226 4.82 0.72 16.08
CA VAL A 226 3.88 0.60 17.20
C VAL A 226 3.88 1.91 17.96
N GLY A 227 2.71 2.36 18.39
CA GLY A 227 2.57 3.62 19.10
C GLY A 227 1.32 4.38 18.69
N GLN A 228 1.43 5.69 18.66
CA GLN A 228 0.36 6.59 18.27
C GLN A 228 0.94 7.84 17.63
N GLY A 229 0.15 8.52 16.80
CA GLY A 229 0.58 9.73 16.12
C GLY A 229 -0.57 10.40 15.38
N GLN A 230 -0.23 11.37 14.55
CA GLN A 230 -1.19 12.13 13.75
C GLN A 230 -1.31 11.54 12.35
N ALA A 231 -2.48 11.72 11.74
CA ALA A 231 -2.72 11.43 10.35
C ALA A 231 -3.70 12.44 9.76
N ILE A 232 -3.85 12.45 8.45
CA ILE A 232 -4.82 13.31 7.75
C ILE A 232 -5.58 12.42 6.76
N LEU A 233 -6.91 12.46 6.81
CA LEU A 233 -7.75 11.87 5.77
C LEU A 233 -8.09 12.96 4.77
N ILE A 234 -7.88 12.66 3.50
CA ILE A 234 -8.30 13.46 2.36
C ILE A 234 -9.25 12.62 1.52
N SER A 235 -10.47 13.12 1.30
CA SER A 235 -11.52 12.44 0.52
C SER A 235 -12.57 13.45 0.08
N HIS A 236 -13.18 13.22 -1.08
CA HIS A 236 -14.23 14.09 -1.65
C HIS A 236 -13.82 15.60 -1.68
N GLY A 237 -12.57 15.92 -2.00
CA GLY A 237 -12.12 17.31 -2.10
C GLY A 237 -11.92 18.00 -0.75
N GLU A 238 -11.97 17.26 0.36
CA GLU A 238 -11.86 17.78 1.73
C GLU A 238 -10.77 17.03 2.50
N GLN A 239 -10.25 17.67 3.55
CA GLN A 239 -9.36 17.05 4.53
C GLN A 239 -9.88 17.18 5.96
N VAL A 240 -9.60 16.17 6.78
CA VAL A 240 -9.85 16.15 8.23
C VAL A 240 -8.65 15.56 8.96
N ASN A 241 -8.37 16.08 10.15
CA ASN A 241 -7.30 15.55 10.99
C ASN A 241 -7.74 14.26 11.69
N LEU A 242 -6.79 13.33 11.78
CA LEU A 242 -6.93 12.06 12.45
C LEU A 242 -5.82 11.88 13.49
N ASN A 243 -6.11 11.05 14.49
CA ASN A 243 -5.09 10.34 15.26
C ASN A 243 -5.03 8.89 14.78
N TRP A 244 -3.84 8.30 14.80
CA TRP A 244 -3.67 6.85 14.66
C TRP A 244 -3.08 6.25 15.94
N SER A 245 -3.40 4.99 16.20
CA SER A 245 -2.75 4.19 17.23
C SER A 245 -2.60 2.75 16.78
N LYS A 246 -1.55 2.09 17.24
CA LYS A 246 -1.28 0.68 17.00
C LYS A 246 -0.69 0.06 18.26
N ALA A 247 -1.39 -0.92 18.83
CA ALA A 247 -1.08 -1.47 20.15
C ALA A 247 0.11 -2.44 20.15
N SER A 248 0.35 -3.14 19.04
CA SER A 248 1.46 -4.06 18.85
C SER A 248 1.82 -4.18 17.37
N ILE A 249 2.91 -4.87 17.04
CA ILE A 249 3.38 -5.03 15.66
C ILE A 249 2.30 -5.64 14.75
N THR A 250 1.54 -6.61 15.26
CA THR A 250 0.51 -7.35 14.50
C THR A 250 -0.91 -6.86 14.79
N SER A 251 -1.10 -5.92 15.72
CA SER A 251 -2.40 -5.28 15.91
C SER A 251 -2.76 -4.39 14.72
N PRO A 252 -4.05 -4.28 14.35
CA PRO A 252 -4.45 -3.33 13.31
C PRO A 252 -4.14 -1.89 13.73
N THR A 253 -3.75 -1.07 12.77
CA THR A 253 -3.69 0.40 12.92
C THR A 253 -5.11 0.95 12.99
N ILE A 254 -5.42 1.67 14.06
CA ILE A 254 -6.73 2.29 14.29
C ILE A 254 -6.64 3.78 14.06
N TYR A 255 -7.51 4.31 13.19
CA TYR A 255 -7.67 5.75 12.96
C TYR A 255 -8.91 6.28 13.68
N THR A 256 -8.80 7.47 14.24
CA THR A 256 -9.90 8.20 14.92
C THR A 256 -9.88 9.65 14.50
N ARG A 257 -11.04 10.29 14.35
CA ARG A 257 -11.10 11.73 14.02
C ARG A 257 -10.83 12.58 15.25
N GLU A 258 -10.08 13.67 15.07
CA GLU A 258 -9.81 14.63 16.16
C GLU A 258 -11.08 15.38 16.62
N ASP A 259 -12.07 15.51 15.74
CA ASP A 259 -13.36 16.17 16.04
C ASP A 259 -14.39 15.25 16.73
N GLY A 260 -14.02 14.01 17.02
CA GLY A 260 -14.87 13.03 17.70
C GLY A 260 -15.95 12.38 16.83
N GLN A 261 -16.02 12.69 15.53
CA GLN A 261 -16.89 11.96 14.61
C GLN A 261 -16.35 10.56 14.33
N GLU A 262 -17.23 9.67 13.88
CA GLU A 262 -16.84 8.31 13.46
C GLU A 262 -15.87 8.38 12.27
N PHE A 263 -14.80 7.59 12.33
CA PHE A 263 -13.90 7.42 11.19
C PHE A 263 -14.55 6.46 10.17
N LYS A 264 -14.75 6.97 8.95
CA LYS A 264 -15.26 6.22 7.79
C LYS A 264 -14.57 6.73 6.51
N LEU A 265 -14.36 5.83 5.57
CA LEU A 265 -13.84 6.13 4.25
C LEU A 265 -14.98 6.23 3.22
N ASN A 266 -14.80 7.00 2.15
CA ASN A 266 -15.70 6.90 1.00
C ASN A 266 -15.42 5.59 0.24
N PRO A 267 -16.44 4.95 -0.35
CA PRO A 267 -16.25 3.68 -1.05
C PRO A 267 -15.32 3.85 -2.27
N GLY A 268 -14.21 3.10 -2.29
CA GLY A 268 -13.23 3.13 -3.36
C GLY A 268 -11.78 2.90 -2.89
N GLN A 269 -10.82 3.09 -3.79
CA GLN A 269 -9.41 2.83 -3.51
C GLN A 269 -8.85 3.83 -2.50
N THR A 270 -8.09 3.33 -1.53
CA THR A 270 -7.44 4.14 -0.48
C THR A 270 -5.93 4.09 -0.61
N TRP A 271 -5.29 5.25 -0.70
CA TRP A 271 -3.84 5.39 -0.68
C TRP A 271 -3.36 5.83 0.69
N ILE A 272 -2.49 5.04 1.32
CA ILE A 272 -1.87 5.36 2.60
C ILE A 272 -0.43 5.78 2.34
N GLN A 273 -0.16 7.07 2.54
CA GLN A 273 1.12 7.71 2.32
C GLN A 273 1.83 7.79 3.67
N TRP A 274 2.81 6.92 3.90
CA TRP A 274 3.53 6.90 5.17
C TRP A 274 4.72 7.85 5.11
N ILE A 275 4.61 8.94 5.86
CA ILE A 275 5.55 10.05 5.84
C ILE A 275 6.14 10.24 7.24
N GLU A 276 7.38 10.74 7.28
CA GLU A 276 7.99 11.20 8.52
C GLU A 276 7.16 12.32 9.15
N THR A 277 7.09 12.40 10.47
CA THR A 277 6.38 13.49 11.18
C THR A 277 6.83 14.88 10.70
N ASN A 278 8.12 15.04 10.38
CA ASN A 278 8.69 16.28 9.85
C ASN A 278 8.91 16.25 8.32
N GLY A 279 8.22 15.33 7.62
CA GLY A 279 8.31 15.19 6.18
C GLY A 279 7.65 16.35 5.44
N SER A 280 7.98 16.50 4.16
CA SER A 280 7.49 17.59 3.33
C SER A 280 6.24 17.17 2.57
N PHE A 281 5.10 17.74 2.96
CA PHE A 281 3.85 17.63 2.22
C PHE A 281 3.06 18.93 2.27
N GLN A 282 2.19 19.11 1.28
CA GLN A 282 1.28 20.25 1.19
C GLN A 282 -0.10 19.75 0.78
N VAL A 283 -1.14 20.26 1.46
CA VAL A 283 -2.54 20.08 1.09
C VAL A 283 -3.15 21.46 0.85
N SER A 284 -3.83 21.65 -0.28
CA SER A 284 -4.45 22.92 -0.68
C SER A 284 -5.77 22.72 -1.40
#